data_AF-A0ABD1UYD0-F1
#
_entry.id   AF-A0ABD1UYD0-F1
#
_cell.length_a   1.000
_cell.length_b   1.000
_cell.length_c   1.000
_cell.angle_alpha   90.00
_cell.angle_beta   90.00
_cell.angle_gamma   90.00
#
_symmetry.space_group_name_H-M   'P 1'
#
loop_
_entity.id
_entity.type
_entity.pdbx_description
1 polymer ?
#
loop_
_entity_poly.entity_id
_entity_poly.type
_entity_poly.pdbx_seq_one_letter_code
_entity_poly.pdbx_strand_id
1 'polypeptide(L)'
;MYPKGGLEKGDPPYRGEPTLIWAHVKRASKFLILLTGTDEETRRLIIVLAGEAAQKRGYVFFSEVKFIQESDLKTIDELWKQYSDNKFGYSVQKKIWEKSDRDFTKFFIKVGWMKKLEASEVEQFNYRSFPTEFIWEMDENTPEGHLPLTNALRGTQLLTCILTHPAFHGNEEEKGEEKGEENGVPEGKGKKNEGLKGLRNRIFKTDYSF
;
A
#
# COMPACT_ATOMS: atom_id res chain seq x y z
N MET A 1 72.48 -37.08 -4.79
CA MET A 1 71.46 -37.14 -5.87
C MET A 1 70.09 -37.12 -5.22
N TYR A 2 69.22 -36.24 -5.72
CA TYR A 2 67.89 -35.83 -5.24
C TYR A 2 67.80 -35.08 -3.90
N PRO A 3 67.44 -33.78 -3.93
CA PRO A 3 66.83 -33.11 -2.80
C PRO A 3 65.39 -32.61 -3.10
N LYS A 4 64.58 -32.68 -2.03
CA LYS A 4 63.43 -31.83 -1.65
C LYS A 4 62.22 -31.70 -2.59
N GLY A 5 61.04 -31.95 -2.01
CA GLY A 5 59.74 -31.58 -2.57
C GLY A 5 58.58 -31.94 -1.65
N GLY A 6 58.47 -31.28 -0.49
CA GLY A 6 57.21 -31.20 0.25
C GLY A 6 56.32 -30.16 -0.44
N LEU A 7 55.26 -30.59 -1.09
CA LEU A 7 54.25 -29.71 -1.70
C LEU A 7 53.05 -29.62 -0.77
N GLU A 8 52.93 -28.46 -0.13
CA GLU A 8 51.69 -27.96 0.47
C GLU A 8 50.57 -27.96 -0.58
N LYS A 9 49.42 -28.57 -0.26
CA LYS A 9 48.17 -28.31 -0.98
C LYS A 9 47.51 -27.08 -0.35
N GLY A 10 47.84 -25.90 -0.87
CA GLY A 10 47.05 -24.70 -0.65
C GLY A 10 45.95 -24.58 -1.72
N ASP A 11 44.72 -24.38 -1.29
CA ASP A 11 43.64 -23.79 -2.11
C ASP A 11 43.40 -22.36 -1.58
N PRO A 12 42.81 -21.43 -2.36
CA PRO A 12 43.50 -20.56 -3.31
C PRO A 12 43.26 -19.07 -2.95
N PRO A 13 43.73 -18.09 -3.73
CA PRO A 13 42.97 -16.84 -3.76
C PRO A 13 42.73 -16.37 -5.19
N TYR A 14 41.63 -16.82 -5.79
CA TYR A 14 40.92 -15.99 -6.76
C TYR A 14 40.13 -14.93 -5.99
N ARG A 15 40.84 -13.87 -5.57
CA ARG A 15 40.23 -12.62 -5.12
C ARG A 15 39.98 -11.77 -6.37
N GLY A 16 38.92 -12.10 -7.11
CA GLY A 16 38.37 -11.24 -8.16
C GLY A 16 37.36 -10.27 -7.54
N GLU A 17 37.55 -8.97 -7.74
CA GLU A 17 36.61 -7.95 -7.27
C GLU A 17 35.20 -8.19 -7.82
N PRO A 18 34.13 -7.93 -7.03
CA PRO A 18 32.77 -8.06 -7.51
C PRO A 18 32.58 -7.13 -8.71
N THR A 19 32.30 -7.70 -9.88
CA THR A 19 31.95 -6.92 -11.07
C THR A 19 30.82 -5.95 -10.71
N LEU A 20 30.84 -4.74 -11.30
CA LEU A 20 29.87 -3.67 -11.03
C LEU A 20 28.41 -4.18 -10.99
N ILE A 21 28.09 -5.20 -11.78
CA ILE A 21 26.80 -5.90 -11.81
C ILE A 21 26.40 -6.42 -10.42
N TRP A 22 27.29 -7.08 -9.67
CA TRP A 22 26.98 -7.60 -8.33
C TRP A 22 26.81 -6.50 -7.27
N ALA A 23 27.49 -5.37 -7.43
CA ALA A 23 27.28 -4.20 -6.56
C ALA A 23 25.92 -3.55 -6.83
N HIS A 24 25.50 -3.44 -8.09
CA HIS A 24 24.17 -2.97 -8.47
C HIS A 24 23.09 -3.97 -8.05
N VAL A 25 23.30 -5.27 -8.21
CA VAL A 25 22.37 -6.32 -7.77
C VAL A 25 22.23 -6.33 -6.24
N LYS A 26 23.31 -6.16 -5.47
CA LYS A 26 23.20 -6.03 -4.00
C LYS A 26 22.54 -4.72 -3.57
N ARG A 27 22.77 -3.63 -4.29
CA ARG A 27 22.14 -2.33 -4.02
C ARG A 27 20.65 -2.38 -4.36
N ALA A 28 20.28 -2.91 -5.52
CA ALA A 28 18.91 -3.18 -5.93
C ALA A 28 18.22 -4.16 -4.99
N SER A 29 18.86 -5.27 -4.61
CA SER A 29 18.30 -6.24 -3.66
C SER A 29 18.12 -5.65 -2.25
N LYS A 30 19.06 -4.82 -1.76
CA LYS A 30 18.91 -4.10 -0.47
C LYS A 30 17.84 -2.99 -0.54
N PHE A 31 17.57 -2.44 -1.72
CA PHE A 31 16.55 -1.42 -1.97
C PHE A 31 15.15 -2.03 -2.18
N LEU A 32 15.06 -3.18 -2.86
CA LEU A 32 13.86 -4.00 -3.02
C LEU A 32 13.39 -4.54 -1.66
N ILE A 33 14.33 -4.94 -0.79
CA ILE A 33 14.07 -5.32 0.61
C ILE A 33 13.57 -4.14 1.44
N LEU A 34 13.91 -2.89 1.06
CA LEU A 34 13.51 -1.72 1.82
C LEU A 34 12.01 -1.41 1.60
N LEU A 35 11.50 -1.44 0.37
CA LEU A 35 10.08 -1.09 0.13
C LEU A 35 9.12 -2.20 0.55
N THR A 36 9.44 -3.48 0.29
CA THR A 36 8.65 -4.61 0.81
C THR A 36 8.64 -4.61 2.34
N GLY A 37 9.82 -4.44 2.95
CA GLY A 37 9.96 -4.34 4.40
C GLY A 37 9.25 -3.12 4.99
N THR A 38 9.24 -1.97 4.28
CA THR A 38 8.54 -0.75 4.73
C THR A 38 7.03 -0.92 4.64
N ASP A 39 6.51 -1.61 3.61
CA ASP A 39 5.10 -1.95 3.50
C ASP A 39 4.65 -2.92 4.61
N GLU A 40 5.45 -3.95 4.86
CA GLU A 40 5.22 -4.88 5.96
C GLU A 40 5.23 -4.19 7.33
N GLU A 41 6.20 -3.30 7.54
CA GLU A 41 6.31 -2.54 8.78
C GLU A 41 5.18 -1.53 8.93
N THR A 42 4.76 -0.86 7.85
CA THR A 42 3.59 0.03 7.85
C THR A 42 2.33 -0.72 8.30
N ARG A 43 2.12 -1.94 7.78
CA ARG A 43 1.00 -2.80 8.17
C ARG A 43 1.08 -3.18 9.64
N ARG A 44 2.26 -3.58 10.12
CA ARG A 44 2.49 -3.91 11.53
C ARG A 44 2.19 -2.71 12.43
N LEU A 45 2.64 -1.52 12.06
CA LEU A 45 2.38 -0.28 12.80
C LEU A 45 0.90 0.06 12.85
N ILE A 46 0.17 -0.02 11.74
CA ILE A 46 -1.29 0.22 11.71
C ILE A 46 -2.02 -0.76 12.64
N ILE A 47 -1.60 -2.03 12.69
CA ILE A 47 -2.15 -3.02 13.63
C ILE A 47 -1.86 -2.65 15.09
N VAL A 48 -0.64 -2.20 15.39
CA VAL A 48 -0.25 -1.76 16.74
C VAL A 48 -1.07 -0.56 17.18
N LEU A 49 -1.19 0.45 16.31
CA LEU A 49 -1.91 1.70 16.55
C LEU A 49 -3.42 1.49 16.69
N ALA A 50 -4.00 0.49 16.03
CA ALA A 50 -5.41 0.11 16.19
C ALA A 50 -5.73 -0.54 17.55
N GLY A 51 -4.70 -0.89 18.35
CA GLY A 51 -4.84 -1.36 19.74
C GLY A 51 -4.70 -2.87 19.92
N GLU A 52 -4.74 -3.31 21.19
CA GLU A 52 -4.42 -4.69 21.59
C GLU A 52 -5.28 -5.77 20.89
N ALA A 53 -6.56 -5.47 20.66
CA ALA A 53 -7.46 -6.39 19.98
C ALA A 53 -7.05 -6.66 18.53
N ALA A 54 -6.56 -5.64 17.82
CA ALA A 54 -6.04 -5.77 16.46
C ALA A 54 -4.71 -6.53 16.45
N GLN A 55 -3.81 -6.23 17.40
CA GLN A 55 -2.53 -6.93 17.56
C GLN A 55 -2.71 -8.42 17.78
N LYS A 56 -3.59 -8.83 18.71
CA LYS A 56 -3.88 -10.24 19.01
C LYS A 56 -4.42 -11.00 17.80
N ARG A 57 -5.08 -10.29 16.89
CA ARG A 57 -5.78 -10.83 15.73
C ARG A 57 -4.94 -10.79 14.45
N GLY A 58 -3.92 -9.93 14.38
CA GLY A 58 -3.05 -9.75 13.24
C GLY A 58 -3.64 -8.93 12.08
N TYR A 59 -4.76 -8.24 12.27
CA TYR A 59 -5.34 -7.34 11.27
C TYR A 59 -6.25 -6.29 11.89
N VAL A 60 -6.46 -5.17 11.18
CA VAL A 60 -7.32 -4.04 11.58
C VAL A 60 -8.70 -4.13 10.93
N PHE A 61 -9.76 -3.87 11.71
CA PHE A 61 -11.09 -3.63 11.19
C PHE A 61 -11.26 -2.14 10.82
N PHE A 62 -12.04 -1.84 9.79
CA PHE A 62 -12.29 -0.46 9.37
C PHE A 62 -12.81 0.44 10.51
N SER A 63 -13.61 -0.12 11.43
CA SER A 63 -14.17 0.60 12.58
C SER A 63 -13.13 0.99 13.63
N GLU A 64 -11.95 0.37 13.61
CA GLU A 64 -10.85 0.64 14.54
C GLU A 64 -9.95 1.78 14.03
N VAL A 65 -9.94 2.06 12.72
CA VAL A 65 -9.11 3.10 12.10
C VAL A 65 -9.36 4.47 12.74
N LYS A 66 -10.62 4.78 13.09
CA LYS A 66 -11.01 6.06 13.72
C LYS A 66 -10.38 6.31 15.09
N PHE A 67 -9.81 5.28 15.72
CA PHE A 67 -9.14 5.39 17.02
C PHE A 67 -7.63 5.61 16.89
N ILE A 68 -7.09 5.49 15.68
CA ILE A 68 -5.68 5.79 15.41
C ILE A 68 -5.50 7.30 15.48
N GLN A 69 -4.49 7.77 16.20
CA GLN A 69 -4.25 9.20 16.33
C GLN A 69 -3.84 9.81 14.98
N GLU A 70 -4.27 11.05 14.74
CA GLU A 70 -3.95 11.75 13.51
C GLU A 70 -2.43 11.94 13.33
N SER A 71 -1.71 12.22 14.41
CA SER A 71 -0.25 12.38 14.41
C SER A 71 0.46 11.14 13.89
N ASP A 72 -0.02 9.96 14.26
CA ASP A 72 0.63 8.69 13.91
C ASP A 72 0.45 8.39 12.43
N LEU A 73 -0.76 8.59 11.89
CA LEU A 73 -1.03 8.42 10.45
C LEU A 73 -0.34 9.49 9.59
N LYS A 74 -0.25 10.73 10.08
CA LYS A 74 0.55 11.79 9.43
C LYS A 74 2.02 11.41 9.37
N THR A 75 2.58 10.91 10.46
CA THR A 75 3.99 10.47 10.53
C THR A 75 4.26 9.34 9.52
N ILE A 76 3.40 8.33 9.46
CA ILE A 76 3.52 7.25 8.47
C ILE A 76 3.51 7.81 7.04
N ASP A 77 2.56 8.70 6.73
CA ASP A 77 2.45 9.32 5.41
C ASP A 77 3.65 10.21 5.05
N GLU A 78 4.17 10.98 6.00
CA GLU A 78 5.37 11.81 5.82
C GLU A 78 6.60 10.96 5.53
N LEU A 79 6.80 9.85 6.24
CA LEU A 79 7.88 8.92 5.97
C LEU A 79 7.77 8.33 4.56
N TRP A 80 6.57 7.90 4.16
CA TRP A 80 6.36 7.42 2.80
C TRP A 80 6.73 8.46 1.76
N LYS A 81 6.26 9.70 1.90
CA LYS A 81 6.59 10.78 0.96
C LYS A 81 8.07 11.12 0.96
N GLN A 82 8.69 11.26 2.13
CA GLN A 82 10.09 11.66 2.27
C GLN A 82 11.04 10.69 1.56
N TYR A 83 10.79 9.39 1.70
CA TYR A 83 11.65 8.34 1.12
C TYR A 83 11.23 7.89 -0.28
N SER A 84 10.13 8.41 -0.82
CA SER A 84 9.63 8.08 -2.17
C SER A 84 9.66 9.25 -3.15
N ASP A 85 10.30 10.37 -2.81
CA ASP A 85 10.23 11.62 -3.58
C ASP A 85 8.76 12.07 -3.81
N ASN A 86 7.97 12.01 -2.74
CA ASN A 86 6.54 12.30 -2.70
C ASN A 86 5.65 11.41 -3.60
N LYS A 87 6.16 10.30 -4.14
CA LYS A 87 5.37 9.39 -4.99
C LYS A 87 4.40 8.49 -4.21
N PHE A 88 4.73 8.14 -2.97
CA PHE A 88 3.96 7.18 -2.16
C PHE A 88 3.41 7.81 -0.88
N GLY A 89 2.39 7.17 -0.31
CA GLY A 89 1.71 7.62 0.91
C GLY A 89 0.19 7.61 0.78
N TYR A 90 -0.49 7.57 1.93
CA TYR A 90 -1.95 7.57 1.99
C TYR A 90 -2.56 8.91 1.54
N SER A 91 -1.87 10.04 1.77
CA SER A 91 -2.30 11.35 1.26
C SER A 91 -2.18 11.45 -0.26
N VAL A 92 -1.17 10.79 -0.86
CA VAL A 92 -1.02 10.67 -2.31
C VAL A 92 -2.15 9.81 -2.89
N GLN A 93 -2.38 8.63 -2.30
CA GLN A 93 -3.49 7.75 -2.66
C GLN A 93 -4.85 8.46 -2.55
N LYS A 94 -5.07 9.23 -1.47
CA LYS A 94 -6.28 10.01 -1.28
C LYS A 94 -6.51 10.98 -2.44
N LYS A 95 -5.50 11.76 -2.83
CA LYS A 95 -5.61 12.70 -3.96
C LYS A 95 -5.96 11.98 -5.26
N ILE A 96 -5.36 10.82 -5.52
CA ILE A 96 -5.64 10.01 -6.71
C ILE A 96 -7.08 9.46 -6.67
N TRP A 97 -7.53 8.99 -5.52
CA TRP A 97 -8.88 8.48 -5.31
C TRP A 97 -9.93 9.57 -5.49
N GLU A 98 -9.70 10.78 -4.96
CA GLU A 98 -10.56 11.95 -5.16
C GLU A 98 -10.63 12.36 -6.64
N LYS A 99 -9.49 12.41 -7.34
CA LYS A 99 -9.42 12.64 -8.80
C LYS A 99 -9.99 11.49 -9.64
N SER A 100 -10.45 10.42 -9.00
CA SER A 100 -11.07 9.27 -9.65
C SER A 100 -12.56 9.16 -9.29
N ASP A 101 -13.17 10.28 -8.89
CA ASP A 101 -14.58 10.37 -8.47
C ASP A 101 -14.91 9.41 -7.31
N ARG A 102 -13.91 9.08 -6.49
CA ARG A 102 -13.97 8.07 -5.42
C ARG A 102 -14.33 6.66 -5.91
N ASP A 103 -14.15 6.38 -7.20
CA ASP A 103 -14.30 5.06 -7.80
C ASP A 103 -13.03 4.21 -7.57
N PHE A 104 -13.17 3.13 -6.80
CA PHE A 104 -12.05 2.24 -6.49
C PHE A 104 -11.51 1.48 -7.71
N THR A 105 -12.34 1.21 -8.72
CA THR A 105 -11.88 0.55 -9.95
C THR A 105 -10.92 1.46 -10.71
N LYS A 106 -11.33 2.72 -10.94
CA LYS A 106 -10.48 3.74 -11.57
C LYS A 106 -9.21 3.99 -10.75
N PHE A 107 -9.35 4.08 -9.43
CA PHE A 107 -8.23 4.26 -8.51
C PHE A 107 -7.23 3.09 -8.59
N PHE A 108 -7.67 1.84 -8.50
CA PHE A 108 -6.80 0.66 -8.55
C PHE A 108 -6.04 0.52 -9.87
N ILE A 109 -6.65 0.93 -10.97
CA ILE A 109 -5.95 1.02 -12.26
C ILE A 109 -4.86 2.09 -12.19
N LYS A 110 -5.17 3.29 -11.71
CA LYS A 110 -4.21 4.41 -11.61
C LYS A 110 -3.02 4.14 -10.69
N VAL A 111 -3.26 3.55 -9.51
CA VAL A 111 -2.17 3.18 -8.58
C VAL A 111 -1.49 1.87 -8.97
N GLY A 112 -1.90 1.25 -10.09
CA GLY A 112 -1.26 0.05 -10.62
C GLY A 112 -1.49 -1.21 -9.79
N TRP A 113 -2.60 -1.33 -9.07
CA TRP A 113 -3.01 -2.56 -8.36
C TRP A 113 -3.79 -3.53 -9.25
N MET A 114 -4.22 -3.07 -10.41
CA MET A 114 -4.79 -3.92 -11.46
C MET A 114 -3.92 -3.89 -12.72
N LYS A 115 -3.95 -4.98 -13.48
CA LYS A 115 -3.28 -5.12 -14.78
C LYS A 115 -4.32 -5.38 -15.86
N LYS A 116 -4.08 -4.82 -17.04
CA LYS A 116 -4.89 -5.07 -18.24
C LYS A 116 -4.66 -6.52 -18.71
N LEU A 117 -5.73 -7.18 -19.14
CA LEU A 117 -5.66 -8.48 -19.79
C LEU A 117 -5.51 -8.26 -21.30
N GLU A 118 -4.28 -8.45 -21.80
CA GLU A 118 -3.96 -8.28 -23.23
C GLU A 118 -4.63 -9.32 -24.14
N ALA A 119 -5.11 -10.43 -23.57
CA ALA A 119 -5.71 -11.54 -24.31
C ALA A 119 -7.22 -11.37 -24.60
N SER A 120 -7.83 -10.24 -24.26
CA SER A 120 -9.26 -9.98 -24.43
C SER A 120 -9.50 -8.89 -25.47
N GLU A 121 -10.41 -9.14 -26.42
CA GLU A 121 -10.88 -8.15 -27.40
C GLU A 121 -11.61 -6.98 -26.72
N VAL A 122 -12.06 -7.17 -25.48
CA VAL A 122 -12.67 -6.17 -24.61
C VAL A 122 -11.68 -5.79 -23.51
N GLU A 123 -11.56 -4.51 -23.18
CA GLU A 123 -10.71 -4.07 -22.08
C GLU A 123 -11.17 -4.67 -20.75
N GLN A 124 -10.36 -5.58 -20.21
CA GLN A 124 -10.59 -6.23 -18.93
C GLN A 124 -9.37 -6.06 -18.03
N PHE A 125 -9.62 -5.90 -16.73
CA PHE A 125 -8.57 -5.73 -15.72
C PHE A 125 -8.68 -6.81 -14.65
N ASN A 126 -7.53 -7.33 -14.22
CA ASN A 126 -7.42 -8.26 -13.09
C ASN A 126 -6.55 -7.65 -11.99
N TYR A 127 -6.82 -8.01 -10.74
CA TYR A 127 -5.94 -7.68 -9.62
C TYR A 127 -4.55 -8.28 -9.82
N ARG A 128 -3.52 -7.55 -9.41
CA ARG A 128 -2.16 -8.07 -9.30
C ARG A 128 -2.06 -9.04 -8.13
N SER A 129 -1.35 -10.14 -8.35
CA SER A 129 -1.06 -11.14 -7.33
C SER A 129 0.00 -10.61 -6.36
N PHE A 130 -0.32 -10.59 -5.07
CA PHE A 130 0.65 -10.30 -4.03
C PHE A 130 1.55 -11.51 -3.75
N PRO A 131 2.84 -11.32 -3.40
CA PRO A 131 3.63 -10.07 -3.53
C PRO A 131 4.24 -9.90 -4.93
N THR A 132 4.19 -10.94 -5.77
CA THR A 132 5.06 -11.11 -6.94
C THR A 132 4.77 -10.18 -8.11
N GLU A 133 3.54 -9.65 -8.22
CA GLU A 133 3.15 -8.79 -9.35
C GLU A 133 3.11 -7.30 -9.01
N PHE A 134 3.37 -6.94 -7.75
CA PHE A 134 3.50 -5.55 -7.29
C PHE A 134 4.91 -5.01 -7.59
N ILE A 135 5.00 -3.69 -7.71
CA ILE A 135 6.23 -2.99 -8.08
C ILE A 135 6.87 -2.48 -6.79
N TRP A 136 8.07 -2.99 -6.50
CA TRP A 136 8.83 -2.70 -5.27
C TRP A 136 10.08 -1.86 -5.53
N GLU A 137 10.13 -1.19 -6.68
CA GLU A 137 11.24 -0.37 -7.16
C GLU A 137 10.79 1.09 -7.31
N MET A 138 11.70 2.05 -7.07
CA MET A 138 11.43 3.48 -7.21
C MET A 138 11.69 3.99 -8.64
N ASP A 139 11.20 3.25 -9.62
CA ASP A 139 11.41 3.57 -11.03
C ASP A 139 10.46 4.68 -11.51
N GLU A 140 10.78 5.28 -12.64
CA GLU A 140 9.90 6.26 -13.30
C GLU A 140 8.56 5.63 -13.72
N ASN A 141 8.56 4.33 -13.99
CA ASN A 141 7.38 3.58 -14.39
C ASN A 141 6.49 3.15 -13.21
N THR A 142 6.96 3.32 -11.96
CA THR A 142 6.16 2.97 -10.79
C THR A 142 5.07 4.02 -10.58
N PRO A 143 3.77 3.62 -10.59
CA PRO A 143 2.68 4.58 -10.47
C PRO A 143 2.70 5.34 -9.14
N GLU A 144 2.29 6.61 -9.17
CA GLU A 144 2.05 7.37 -7.95
C GLU A 144 0.99 6.68 -7.09
N GLY A 145 1.17 6.70 -5.77
CA GLY A 145 0.28 6.05 -4.81
C GLY A 145 0.31 4.52 -4.83
N HIS A 146 1.25 3.88 -5.53
CA HIS A 146 1.35 2.41 -5.56
C HIS A 146 1.50 1.81 -4.15
N LEU A 147 2.24 2.49 -3.28
CA LEU A 147 2.46 2.11 -1.88
C LEU A 147 1.98 3.23 -0.93
N PRO A 148 1.67 2.90 0.34
CA PRO A 148 1.59 1.55 0.93
C PRO A 148 0.38 0.75 0.44
N LEU A 149 0.48 -0.59 0.47
CA LEU A 149 -0.62 -1.48 0.15
C LEU A 149 -1.61 -1.58 1.32
N THR A 150 -2.90 -1.63 0.99
CA THR A 150 -3.95 -1.95 1.95
C THR A 150 -4.77 -3.12 1.43
N ASN A 151 -4.93 -4.16 2.26
CA ASN A 151 -5.64 -5.36 1.85
C ASN A 151 -7.12 -5.06 1.50
N ALA A 152 -7.49 -5.24 0.24
CA ALA A 152 -8.85 -5.09 -0.25
C ALA A 152 -9.61 -6.43 -0.42
N LEU A 153 -9.04 -7.58 -0.02
CA LEU A 153 -9.69 -8.90 -0.10
C LEU A 153 -11.01 -8.97 0.70
N ARG A 154 -11.21 -8.06 1.66
CA ARG A 154 -12.44 -7.93 2.45
C ARG A 154 -13.30 -6.73 2.07
N GLY A 155 -13.09 -6.21 0.86
CA GLY A 155 -13.70 -4.98 0.39
C GLY A 155 -12.89 -3.74 0.75
N THR A 156 -13.35 -2.60 0.27
CA THR A 156 -12.60 -1.34 0.29
C THR A 156 -12.84 -0.49 1.54
N GLN A 157 -13.69 -0.93 2.47
CA GLN A 157 -14.06 -0.15 3.65
C GLN A 157 -12.87 0.25 4.53
N LEU A 158 -11.89 -0.64 4.70
CA LEU A 158 -10.67 -0.32 5.47
C LEU A 158 -9.90 0.82 4.80
N LEU A 159 -9.66 0.70 3.49
CA LEU A 159 -8.98 1.72 2.71
C LEU A 159 -9.78 3.03 2.71
N THR A 160 -11.11 2.99 2.53
CA THR A 160 -11.98 4.16 2.65
C THR A 160 -11.77 4.87 3.98
N CYS A 161 -11.84 4.14 5.12
CA CYS A 161 -11.67 4.73 6.43
C CYS A 161 -10.28 5.35 6.65
N ILE A 162 -9.22 4.77 6.07
CA ILE A 162 -7.87 5.34 6.09
C ILE A 162 -7.83 6.63 5.25
N LEU A 163 -8.30 6.59 3.99
CA LEU A 163 -8.23 7.73 3.08
C LEU A 163 -9.13 8.91 3.51
N THR A 164 -10.22 8.64 4.23
CA THR A 164 -11.10 9.68 4.81
C THR A 164 -10.73 10.05 6.24
N HIS A 165 -9.60 9.55 6.77
CA HIS A 165 -9.18 9.88 8.13
C HIS A 165 -8.84 11.38 8.26
N PRO A 166 -9.17 12.03 9.39
CA PRO A 166 -8.81 13.44 9.65
C PRO A 166 -7.34 13.78 9.44
N ALA A 167 -6.47 12.81 9.65
CA ALA A 167 -5.03 12.91 9.36
C ALA A 167 -4.71 13.46 7.96
N PHE A 168 -5.57 13.20 6.97
CA PHE A 168 -5.36 13.56 5.57
C PHE A 168 -6.36 14.59 5.05
N HIS A 169 -7.24 15.17 5.87
CA HIS A 169 -8.01 16.35 5.47
C HIS A 169 -7.02 17.50 5.30
N GLY A 170 -6.93 18.06 4.09
CA GLY A 170 -5.96 19.11 3.78
C GLY A 170 -6.22 20.35 4.63
N ASN A 171 -5.16 20.97 5.13
CA ASN A 171 -5.16 22.42 5.27
C ASN A 171 -5.16 22.99 3.85
N GLU A 172 -6.34 23.29 3.32
CA GLU A 172 -6.55 23.96 2.04
C GLU A 172 -6.34 25.48 2.14
N GLU A 173 -5.30 25.94 2.86
CA GLU A 173 -4.94 27.36 2.89
C GLU A 173 -3.63 27.58 2.13
N GLU A 174 -3.77 27.72 0.81
CA GLU A 174 -3.23 28.84 0.03
C GLU A 174 -3.49 28.56 -1.46
N LYS A 175 -4.64 29.00 -1.96
CA LYS A 175 -4.77 29.85 -3.16
C LYS A 175 -6.24 30.11 -3.49
N GLY A 176 -6.61 31.40 -3.37
CA GLY A 176 -7.58 32.05 -4.24
C GLY A 176 -9.04 31.92 -3.83
N GLU A 177 -9.49 32.84 -2.98
CA GLU A 177 -10.90 33.21 -2.84
C GLU A 177 -11.46 33.64 -4.21
N GLU A 178 -12.58 33.06 -4.62
CA GLU A 178 -13.61 33.81 -5.35
C GLU A 178 -14.99 33.24 -4.99
N LYS A 179 -15.79 34.12 -4.38
CA LYS A 179 -17.12 33.87 -3.83
C LYS A 179 -18.18 33.82 -4.94
N GLY A 180 -19.19 32.98 -4.75
CA GLY A 180 -20.46 33.06 -5.46
C GLY A 180 -21.56 32.31 -4.70
N GLU A 181 -22.37 33.05 -3.94
CA GLU A 181 -23.68 32.65 -3.39
C GLU A 181 -24.63 32.28 -4.56
N GLU A 182 -25.60 31.35 -4.46
CA GLU A 182 -26.87 31.54 -3.76
C GLU A 182 -27.70 30.23 -3.66
N ASN A 183 -28.75 30.30 -2.84
CA ASN A 183 -29.57 29.27 -2.20
C ASN A 183 -30.61 28.51 -3.07
N GLY A 184 -31.11 27.38 -2.56
CA GLY A 184 -32.46 26.87 -2.88
C GLY A 184 -32.76 25.41 -2.48
N VAL A 185 -33.46 25.21 -1.35
CA VAL A 185 -34.07 23.94 -0.88
C VAL A 185 -35.55 23.90 -1.29
N PRO A 186 -36.17 22.73 -1.57
CA PRO A 186 -37.13 22.17 -0.59
C PRO A 186 -37.15 20.64 -0.44
N GLU A 187 -37.62 20.21 0.74
CA GLU A 187 -37.81 18.84 1.24
C GLU A 187 -38.94 18.03 0.57
N GLY A 188 -38.93 16.69 0.78
CA GLY A 188 -40.11 15.84 0.55
C GLY A 188 -39.99 14.31 0.81
N LYS A 189 -40.00 13.89 2.09
CA LYS A 189 -40.54 12.65 2.71
C LYS A 189 -40.51 11.26 2.00
N GLY A 190 -39.71 10.34 2.57
CA GLY A 190 -40.16 9.13 3.31
C GLY A 190 -40.62 7.84 2.58
N LYS A 191 -39.95 6.70 2.85
CA LYS A 191 -40.53 5.49 3.52
C LYS A 191 -39.53 4.32 3.66
N LYS A 192 -39.72 3.57 4.74
CA LYS A 192 -39.02 2.37 5.22
C LYS A 192 -39.22 1.16 4.31
N ASN A 193 -38.28 0.21 4.34
CA ASN A 193 -38.65 -1.20 4.46
C ASN A 193 -37.57 -2.06 5.12
N GLU A 194 -38.06 -2.97 5.96
CA GLU A 194 -37.33 -3.90 6.81
C GLU A 194 -36.98 -5.20 6.08
N GLY A 195 -35.93 -5.88 6.59
CA GLY A 195 -35.94 -7.34 6.76
C GLY A 195 -35.23 -8.17 5.68
N LEU A 196 -34.15 -8.86 6.10
CA LEU A 196 -34.12 -10.33 6.08
C LEU A 196 -32.96 -10.84 6.93
N LYS A 197 -33.34 -11.48 8.03
CA LYS A 197 -32.49 -12.26 8.92
C LYS A 197 -31.94 -13.48 8.19
N GLY A 198 -30.68 -13.79 8.48
CA GLY A 198 -30.25 -15.16 8.73
C GLY A 198 -29.56 -15.85 7.55
N LEU A 199 -28.24 -15.96 7.64
CA LEU A 199 -27.58 -17.22 7.30
C LEU A 199 -26.34 -17.38 8.21
N ARG A 200 -26.47 -18.30 9.17
CA ARG A 200 -25.34 -18.89 9.90
C ARG A 200 -24.31 -19.35 8.88
N ASN A 201 -23.04 -19.06 9.08
CA ASN A 201 -21.99 -19.91 8.52
C ASN A 201 -20.76 -20.03 9.42
N ARG A 202 -20.45 -21.31 9.63
CA ARG A 202 -19.19 -21.96 10.01
C ARG A 202 -17.98 -21.03 10.01
N ILE A 203 -17.34 -20.97 11.18
CA ILE A 203 -16.02 -20.36 11.39
C ILE A 203 -14.99 -21.23 10.66
N PHE A 204 -14.79 -20.95 9.38
CA PHE A 204 -13.48 -21.18 8.77
C PHE A 204 -12.56 -20.10 9.33
N LYS A 205 -11.49 -20.51 10.01
CA LYS A 205 -10.37 -19.60 10.27
C LYS A 205 -9.71 -19.35 8.92
N THR A 206 -10.24 -18.38 8.20
CA THR A 206 -9.57 -17.81 7.05
C THR A 206 -8.29 -17.18 7.56
N ASP A 207 -7.17 -17.59 6.99
CA ASP A 207 -5.91 -16.91 7.21
C ASP A 207 -5.97 -15.57 6.48
N TYR A 208 -5.66 -14.52 7.22
CA TYR A 208 -5.73 -13.14 6.75
C TYR A 208 -4.40 -12.42 6.96
N SER A 209 -3.37 -13.17 7.37
CA SER A 209 -2.00 -12.81 7.10
C SER A 209 -1.76 -13.03 5.60
N PHE A 210 -0.99 -12.14 5.00
CA PHE A 210 -0.58 -12.27 3.60
C PHE A 210 0.41 -13.43 3.45
#